data_AF-A0A1H8K3I0-F1
#
_entry.id   AF-A0A1H8K3I0-F1
#
_cell.length_a   1.000
_cell.length_b   1.000
_cell.length_c   1.000
_cell.angle_alpha   90.00
_cell.angle_beta   90.00
_cell.angle_gamma   90.00
#
_symmetry.space_group_name_H-M   'P 1'
#
loop_
_entity.id
_entity.type
_entity.pdbx_description
1 polymer ?
#
loop_
_entity_poly.entity_id
_entity_poly.type
_entity_poly.pdbx_seq_one_letter_code
_entity_poly.pdbx_strand_id
1 'polypeptide(L)'
;MINPSEDITELNARAYSYAEKADICFDELSNMDFFQRLIHGCAYRWGLVIEMMIEAFTICVLAGATNVSISHFVEAFLRIYGLAPGYSPFLMPDYRESFDPDRLMDLLDRDR
;
A
#
# COMPACT_ATOMS: atom_id res chain seq x y z
N MET A 1 -7.78 14.68 2.06
CA MET A 1 -7.05 13.65 2.83
C MET A 1 -8.02 12.51 3.02
N ILE A 2 -7.57 11.26 2.96
CA ILE A 2 -8.46 10.09 3.09
C ILE A 2 -9.00 10.03 4.51
N ASN A 3 -10.31 9.89 4.66
CA ASN A 3 -10.98 9.52 5.89
C ASN A 3 -11.32 8.03 5.86
N PRO A 4 -10.59 7.14 6.57
CA PRO A 4 -10.79 5.70 6.48
C PRO A 4 -12.22 5.23 6.76
N SER A 5 -12.98 5.91 7.63
CA SER A 5 -14.36 5.51 7.95
C SER A 5 -15.35 5.79 6.82
N GLU A 6 -15.01 6.69 5.90
CA GLU A 6 -15.90 7.15 4.82
C GLU A 6 -15.43 6.65 3.45
N ASP A 7 -14.11 6.53 3.25
CA ASP A 7 -13.50 6.39 1.92
C ASP A 7 -13.15 4.96 1.52
N ILE A 8 -13.14 3.99 2.45
CA ILE A 8 -12.74 2.60 2.15
C ILE A 8 -13.63 1.96 1.08
N THR A 9 -14.93 2.26 1.08
CA THR A 9 -15.84 1.76 0.05
C THR A 9 -15.45 2.27 -1.34
N GLU A 10 -15.09 3.57 -1.45
CA GLU A 10 -14.62 4.13 -2.71
C GLU A 10 -13.26 3.53 -3.12
N LEU A 11 -12.32 3.39 -2.17
CA LEU A 11 -11.03 2.74 -2.42
C LEU A 11 -11.20 1.34 -2.97
N ASN A 12 -12.10 0.54 -2.39
CA ASN A 12 -12.36 -0.81 -2.86
C ASN A 12 -12.91 -0.80 -4.29
N ALA A 13 -13.88 0.08 -4.59
CA ALA A 13 -14.42 0.22 -5.93
C ALA A 13 -13.35 0.60 -6.98
N ARG A 14 -12.41 1.48 -6.61
CA ARG A 14 -11.27 1.85 -7.47
C ARG A 14 -10.31 0.68 -7.68
N ALA A 15 -9.96 -0.04 -6.61
CA ALA A 15 -9.10 -1.22 -6.70
C ALA A 15 -9.69 -2.26 -7.65
N TYR A 16 -10.98 -2.58 -7.53
CA TYR A 16 -11.67 -3.48 -8.45
C TYR A 16 -11.68 -2.96 -9.89
N SER A 17 -11.95 -1.67 -10.11
CA SER A 17 -11.96 -1.08 -11.46
C SER A 17 -10.57 -1.16 -12.14
N TYR A 18 -9.50 -1.00 -11.38
CA TYR A 18 -8.12 -1.13 -11.90
C TYR A 18 -7.73 -2.59 -12.11
N ALA A 19 -8.13 -3.48 -11.22
CA ALA A 19 -7.87 -4.91 -11.32
C ALA A 19 -8.58 -5.52 -12.54
N GLU A 20 -9.85 -5.16 -12.78
CA GLU A 20 -10.60 -5.56 -13.97
C GLU A 20 -9.90 -5.10 -15.25
N LYS A 21 -9.44 -3.85 -15.30
CA LYS A 21 -8.72 -3.32 -16.45
C LYS A 21 -7.38 -4.03 -16.71
N ALA A 22 -6.75 -4.55 -15.66
CA ALA A 22 -5.48 -5.26 -15.71
C ALA A 22 -5.66 -6.79 -15.88
N ASP A 23 -6.89 -7.30 -15.95
CA ASP A 23 -7.22 -8.73 -16.00
C ASP A 23 -6.60 -9.53 -14.84
N ILE A 24 -6.67 -8.97 -13.63
CA ILE A 24 -6.18 -9.61 -12.39
C ILE A 24 -7.28 -9.64 -11.32
N CYS A 25 -7.19 -10.61 -10.42
CA CYS A 25 -8.08 -10.75 -9.26
C CYS A 25 -7.50 -10.04 -8.03
N PHE A 26 -8.33 -9.24 -7.34
CA PHE A 26 -8.00 -8.48 -6.14
C PHE A 26 -8.69 -9.01 -4.86
N ASP A 27 -9.52 -10.04 -4.98
CA ASP A 27 -10.43 -10.49 -3.91
C ASP A 27 -9.73 -10.78 -2.57
N GLU A 28 -8.54 -11.39 -2.61
CA GLU A 28 -7.77 -11.72 -1.39
C GLU A 28 -7.39 -10.48 -0.56
N LEU A 29 -7.25 -9.32 -1.21
CA LEU A 29 -6.87 -8.06 -0.58
C LEU A 29 -8.06 -7.14 -0.27
N SER A 30 -9.29 -7.47 -0.70
CA SER A 30 -10.50 -6.69 -0.44
C SER A 30 -10.98 -6.83 1.01
N ASN A 31 -10.14 -6.42 1.97
CA ASN A 31 -10.44 -6.47 3.40
C ASN A 31 -9.98 -5.20 4.12
N MET A 32 -10.58 -4.96 5.29
CA MET A 32 -10.38 -3.74 6.08
C MET A 32 -8.92 -3.55 6.52
N ASP A 33 -8.23 -4.62 6.94
CA ASP A 33 -6.85 -4.54 7.42
C ASP A 33 -5.91 -4.07 6.30
N PHE A 34 -6.05 -4.66 5.11
CA PHE A 34 -5.29 -4.27 3.94
C PHE A 34 -5.48 -2.78 3.59
N PHE A 35 -6.73 -2.30 3.54
CA PHE A 35 -6.99 -0.90 3.22
C PHE A 35 -6.43 0.05 4.28
N GLN A 36 -6.50 -0.30 5.56
CA GLN A 36 -5.91 0.52 6.63
C GLN A 36 -4.39 0.63 6.48
N ARG A 37 -3.71 -0.47 6.14
CA ARG A 37 -2.26 -0.47 5.87
C ARG A 37 -1.91 0.35 4.63
N LEU A 38 -2.68 0.19 3.55
CA LEU A 38 -2.50 0.93 2.30
C LEU A 38 -2.64 2.44 2.52
N ILE A 39 -3.71 2.86 3.20
CA ILE A 39 -3.96 4.29 3.50
C ILE A 39 -2.83 4.86 4.37
N HIS A 40 -2.44 4.14 5.41
CA HIS A 40 -1.38 4.58 6.32
C HIS A 40 -0.03 4.69 5.62
N GLY A 41 0.38 3.66 4.86
CA GLY A 41 1.61 3.66 4.06
C GLY A 41 1.63 4.73 2.96
N CYS A 42 0.47 5.25 2.58
CA CYS A 42 0.33 6.34 1.62
C CYS A 42 0.05 7.70 2.28
N ALA A 43 0.32 7.83 3.58
CA ALA A 43 0.15 9.05 4.37
C ALA A 43 -1.24 9.70 4.19
N TYR A 44 -2.29 8.89 4.05
CA TYR A 44 -3.67 9.36 3.85
C TYR A 44 -3.86 10.24 2.60
N ARG A 45 -2.99 10.12 1.59
CA ARG A 45 -3.06 10.88 0.34
C ARG A 45 -3.61 10.00 -0.78
N TRP A 46 -4.77 10.40 -1.32
CA TRP A 46 -5.42 9.72 -2.46
C TRP A 46 -4.49 9.45 -3.63
N GLY A 47 -3.68 10.45 -4.04
CA GLY A 47 -2.74 10.28 -5.15
C GLY A 47 -1.72 9.16 -4.90
N LEU A 48 -1.18 9.06 -3.68
CA LEU A 48 -0.21 8.01 -3.31
C LEU A 48 -0.87 6.64 -3.26
N VAL A 49 -2.12 6.54 -2.79
CA VAL A 49 -2.85 5.27 -2.80
C VAL A 49 -3.11 4.78 -4.22
N ILE A 50 -3.52 5.67 -5.12
CA ILE A 50 -3.73 5.34 -6.54
C ILE A 50 -2.42 4.90 -7.19
N GLU A 51 -1.34 5.66 -6.97
CA GLU A 51 0.00 5.33 -7.47
C GLU A 51 0.47 3.95 -6.98
N MET A 52 0.30 3.67 -5.68
CA MET A 52 0.63 2.37 -5.08
C MET A 52 -0.15 1.21 -5.70
N MET A 53 -1.47 1.37 -5.91
CA MET A 53 -2.30 0.34 -6.56
C MET A 53 -1.84 0.09 -8.00
N ILE A 54 -1.60 1.15 -8.78
CA ILE A 54 -1.17 1.03 -10.18
C ILE A 54 0.19 0.32 -10.26
N GLU A 55 1.16 0.68 -9.42
CA GLU A 55 2.48 0.04 -9.43
C GLU A 55 2.38 -1.43 -9.01
N ALA A 56 1.66 -1.76 -7.92
CA ALA A 56 1.49 -3.14 -7.46
C ALA A 56 0.79 -4.02 -8.51
N PHE A 57 -0.23 -3.49 -9.19
CA PHE A 57 -0.95 -4.22 -10.23
C PHE A 57 -0.08 -4.40 -11.47
N THR A 58 0.70 -3.37 -11.83
CA THR A 58 1.70 -3.47 -12.90
C THR A 58 2.73 -4.56 -12.62
N ILE A 59 3.25 -4.63 -11.39
CA ILE A 59 4.18 -5.68 -10.94
C ILE A 59 3.54 -7.07 -11.09
N CYS A 60 2.29 -7.24 -10.63
CA CYS A 60 1.54 -8.49 -10.77
C CYS A 60 1.45 -8.94 -12.24
N VAL A 61 1.04 -8.03 -13.13
CA VAL A 61 0.91 -8.30 -14.56
C VAL A 61 2.26 -8.64 -15.20
N LEU A 62 3.31 -7.88 -14.90
CA LEU A 62 4.66 -8.14 -15.43
C LEU A 62 5.26 -9.46 -14.94
N ALA A 63 4.85 -9.93 -13.76
CA ALA A 63 5.20 -11.24 -13.25
C ALA A 63 4.41 -12.39 -13.90
N GLY A 64 3.42 -12.08 -14.76
CA GLY A 64 2.51 -13.06 -15.35
C GLY A 64 1.51 -13.66 -14.36
N ALA A 65 1.31 -13.01 -13.20
CA ALA A 65 0.38 -13.46 -12.18
C ALA A 65 -1.04 -12.93 -12.44
N THR A 66 -2.05 -13.76 -12.15
CA THR A 66 -3.46 -13.40 -12.30
C THR A 66 -4.12 -12.98 -10.97
N ASN A 67 -3.43 -13.15 -9.85
CA ASN A 67 -3.91 -12.74 -8.52
C ASN A 67 -2.89 -11.79 -7.91
N VAL A 68 -3.33 -10.58 -7.54
CA VAL A 68 -2.47 -9.65 -6.82
C VAL A 68 -2.42 -10.02 -5.34
N SER A 69 -1.22 -9.96 -4.76
CA SER A 69 -0.99 -10.33 -3.36
C SER A 69 -0.23 -9.22 -2.62
N ILE A 70 -0.08 -9.40 -1.31
CA ILE A 70 0.69 -8.49 -0.45
C ILE A 70 2.12 -8.31 -0.96
N SER A 71 2.77 -9.34 -1.54
CA SER A 71 4.15 -9.22 -2.00
C SER A 71 4.31 -8.18 -3.11
N HIS A 72 3.34 -8.05 -4.01
CA HIS A 72 3.35 -7.02 -5.05
C HIS A 72 3.23 -5.60 -4.46
N PHE A 73 2.45 -5.43 -3.40
CA PHE A 73 2.33 -4.15 -2.67
C PHE A 73 3.58 -3.83 -1.85
N VAL A 74 4.24 -4.84 -1.27
CA VAL A 74 5.54 -4.66 -0.62
C VAL A 74 6.56 -4.19 -1.64
N GLU A 75 6.64 -4.85 -2.81
CA GLU A 75 7.57 -4.47 -3.86
C GLU A 75 7.30 -3.06 -4.39
N ALA A 76 6.03 -2.74 -4.68
CA ALA A 76 5.62 -1.39 -5.09
C ALA A 76 6.03 -0.32 -4.07
N PHE A 77 5.82 -0.59 -2.78
CA PHE A 77 6.18 0.31 -1.69
C PHE A 77 7.69 0.58 -1.65
N LEU A 78 8.50 -0.49 -1.73
CA LEU A 78 9.95 -0.36 -1.74
C LEU A 78 10.45 0.40 -2.96
N ARG A 79 9.83 0.22 -4.13
CA ARG A 79 10.17 0.95 -5.37
C ARG A 79 9.82 2.44 -5.29
N ILE A 80 8.60 2.77 -4.87
CA ILE A 80 8.11 4.16 -4.79
C ILE A 80 8.93 4.96 -3.76
N TYR A 81 9.27 4.37 -2.62
CA TYR A 81 9.99 5.05 -1.54
C TYR A 81 11.50 4.81 -1.51
N GLY A 82 12.05 3.95 -2.39
CA GLY A 82 13.48 3.66 -2.48
C GLY A 82 14.07 2.99 -1.22
N LEU A 83 13.26 2.18 -0.52
CA LEU A 83 13.62 1.57 0.77
C LEU A 83 14.28 0.19 0.62
N ALA A 84 15.03 -0.22 1.65
CA ALA A 84 15.61 -1.56 1.73
C ALA A 84 14.53 -2.65 1.94
N PRO A 85 14.72 -3.88 1.43
CA PRO A 85 13.78 -4.98 1.61
C PRO A 85 13.46 -5.25 3.09
N GLY A 86 12.18 -5.50 3.38
CA GLY A 86 11.70 -5.86 4.73
C GLY A 86 11.08 -4.72 5.53
N TYR A 87 11.23 -3.46 5.11
CA TYR A 87 10.60 -2.32 5.77
C TYR A 87 9.34 -1.88 5.00
N SER A 88 8.19 -2.47 5.34
CA SER A 88 6.91 -2.17 4.69
C SER A 88 5.71 -2.26 5.65
N PRO A 89 4.72 -1.34 5.55
CA PRO A 89 3.52 -1.38 6.39
C PRO A 89 2.65 -2.60 6.10
N PHE A 90 2.87 -3.29 4.98
CA PHE A 90 2.14 -4.52 4.65
C PHE A 90 2.68 -5.77 5.35
N LEU A 91 3.88 -5.72 5.94
CA LEU A 91 4.52 -6.85 6.61
C LEU A 91 4.54 -6.73 8.14
N MET A 92 4.51 -5.51 8.68
CA MET A 92 4.70 -5.28 10.11
C MET A 92 3.37 -5.27 10.90
N PRO A 93 3.20 -6.12 11.94
CA PRO A 93 1.98 -6.11 12.76
C PRO A 93 1.67 -4.74 13.38
N ASP A 94 2.71 -4.02 13.78
CA ASP A 94 2.72 -2.72 14.45
C ASP A 94 2.99 -1.56 13.47
N TYR A 95 2.56 -1.69 12.20
CA TYR A 95 2.86 -0.73 11.14
C TYR A 95 2.54 0.73 11.49
N ARG A 96 1.50 0.99 12.29
CA ARG A 96 1.12 2.36 12.69
C ARG A 96 2.16 3.05 13.56
N GLU A 97 2.86 2.27 14.38
CA GLU A 97 3.88 2.76 15.29
C GLU A 97 5.25 2.82 14.63
N SER A 98 5.51 1.91 13.70
CA SER A 98 6.76 1.80 12.96
C SER A 98 6.86 2.80 11.80
N PHE A 99 5.74 3.30 11.27
CA PHE A 99 5.70 4.31 10.19
C PHE A 99 5.10 5.65 10.63
N ASP A 100 5.25 5.99 11.90
CA ASP A 100 4.87 7.31 12.42
C ASP A 100 5.92 8.36 11.99
N PRO A 101 5.55 9.40 11.21
CA PRO A 101 6.46 10.45 10.77
C PRO A 101 7.19 11.14 11.92
N ASP A 102 6.52 11.33 13.06
CA ASP A 102 7.11 12.00 14.22
C ASP A 102 8.18 11.11 14.87
N ARG A 103 7.92 9.80 14.99
CA ARG A 103 8.94 8.84 15.46
C ARG A 103 10.09 8.67 14.46
N LEU A 104 9.82 8.75 13.16
CA LEU A 104 10.85 8.62 12.14
C LEU A 104 11.83 9.82 12.20
N MET A 105 11.30 11.02 12.43
CA MET A 105 12.13 12.21 12.69
C MET A 105 12.94 12.07 13.98
N ASP A 106 12.33 11.58 15.07
CA ASP A 106 13.04 11.31 16.33
C ASP A 106 14.20 10.31 16.15
N LEU A 107 14.06 9.32 15.28
CA LEU A 107 15.12 8.36 14.99
C LEU A 107 16.25 8.98 14.17
N LEU A 108 15.93 9.81 13.17
CA LEU A 108 16.92 10.52 12.36
C LEU A 108 17.72 11.55 13.17
N ASP A 109 17.10 12.16 14.18
CA ASP A 109 17.76 13.12 15.07
C ASP A 109 18.67 12.46 16.12
N ARG A 110 18.46 11.17 16.42
CA ARG A 110 19.31 10.40 17.37
C ARG A 110 20.61 9.90 16.75
N ASP A 111 20.69 9.83 15.42
CA ASP A 111 21.89 9.43 14.68
C ASP A 111 22.79 10.64 14.30
N ARG A 112 22.56 11.82 14.90
CA ARG A 112 23.37 13.04 14.74
C ARG A 112 24.15 13.43 15.99
#